data_AF-H0SXF0-F1
#
_entry.id   AF-H0SXF0-F1
#
_cell.length_a   1.000
_cell.length_b   1.000
_cell.length_c   1.000
_cell.angle_alpha   90.00
_cell.angle_beta   90.00
_cell.angle_gamma   90.00
#
_symmetry.space_group_name_H-M   'P 1'
#
loop_
_entity.id
_entity.type
_entity.pdbx_description
1 polymer ?
#
loop_
_entity_poly.entity_id
_entity_poly.type
_entity_poly.pdbx_seq_one_letter_code
_entity_poly.pdbx_strand_id
1 'polypeptide(L)'
;MAVRPSTAVSPSGASPMNPARLAAFKETVGKLVQRAKLNEFPNAPAAYLGEKIAPTLEHNVRKTFIDQLLRALGWNLERAVAEEARLQAENTLFLDYLGVHLEERTPHLLFEAKAWEKPPPRAKSASDSSILADQLIAKSLDCLKAKRPEDAPILAEWTEWLQKLVDYVQTLKKQSGAIVGKFAISSGQWLVIFTDPVDAFIAANGVNARNILVLEIDHYVAQSDHIYGQLSHFQLSDHIPFPLRPSQITTYAPAKTIRHIFRALLVRWESSGSPTLLDTFPRILLYPAVVIERSDTKLLVFAEGSLGHSVVPVKVEDLSTHREEVQLSSERLYGELTSRLGQHQSVSPLTAFRGFPPIVLRGSVSSVVPKNTPDRPSYVKTIDERPSEFVIVTGEHTHFLLASSDFSHCPGHDWMACHAMGKQVRAPAILNSSVDPKSYFVSGSTHHCAHIEMHDLRAEKCFIEPFEAYLCCKACAFQSVCWSTSGSPLLPCTVAATSDAGESTDRLVP
;
A
#
# COMPACT_ATOMS: atom_id res chain seq x y z
N MET A 1 41.27 -20.89 15.13
CA MET A 1 40.12 -19.96 15.15
C MET A 1 39.88 -19.48 13.73
N ALA A 2 38.95 -20.12 13.03
CA ALA A 2 38.60 -19.79 11.64
C ALA A 2 37.16 -19.27 11.64
N VAL A 3 37.02 -17.99 11.33
CA VAL A 3 35.73 -17.32 11.15
C VAL A 3 35.16 -17.79 9.82
N ARG A 4 34.04 -18.54 9.86
CA ARG A 4 33.31 -18.96 8.67
C ARG A 4 32.52 -17.76 8.10
N PRO A 5 32.49 -17.56 6.77
CA PRO A 5 31.67 -16.52 6.18
C PRO A 5 30.18 -16.89 6.28
N SER A 6 29.37 -15.92 6.69
CA SER A 6 27.91 -15.97 6.69
C SER A 6 27.41 -16.14 5.25
N THR A 7 26.88 -17.31 4.93
CA THR A 7 26.15 -17.58 3.69
C THR A 7 24.85 -16.80 3.71
N ALA A 8 24.76 -15.76 2.88
CA ALA A 8 23.52 -15.12 2.52
C ALA A 8 22.59 -16.16 1.89
N VAL A 9 21.41 -16.32 2.46
CA VAL A 9 20.33 -17.16 1.94
C VAL A 9 19.77 -16.46 0.69
N SER A 10 19.90 -17.11 -0.47
CA SER A 10 19.25 -16.70 -1.72
C SER A 10 17.72 -16.70 -1.56
N PRO A 11 16.98 -15.68 -2.03
CA PRO A 11 15.53 -15.74 -2.05
C PRO A 11 15.08 -16.53 -3.29
N SER A 12 15.09 -17.86 -3.21
CA SER A 12 14.33 -18.69 -4.14
C SER A 12 12.87 -18.71 -3.69
N GLY A 13 12.12 -17.69 -4.06
CA GLY A 13 10.72 -17.50 -3.69
C GLY A 13 9.87 -16.95 -4.82
N ALA A 14 10.11 -17.38 -6.07
CA ALA A 14 9.19 -17.04 -7.16
C ALA A 14 7.81 -17.66 -6.85
N SER A 15 6.81 -16.82 -6.56
CA SER A 15 5.44 -17.28 -6.41
C SER A 15 4.99 -18.00 -7.69
N PRO A 16 4.37 -19.18 -7.60
CA PRO A 16 3.90 -19.91 -8.77
C PRO A 16 2.99 -19.00 -9.60
N MET A 17 3.33 -18.87 -10.88
CA MET A 17 2.65 -18.00 -11.83
C MET A 17 1.16 -18.37 -11.92
N ASN A 18 0.27 -17.42 -11.62
CA ASN A 18 -1.18 -17.64 -11.68
C ASN A 18 -1.62 -17.77 -13.16
N PRO A 19 -2.12 -18.94 -13.60
CA PRO A 19 -2.44 -19.17 -15.02
C PRO A 19 -3.52 -18.23 -15.56
N ALA A 20 -4.49 -17.83 -14.73
CA ALA A 20 -5.57 -16.92 -15.15
C ALA A 20 -5.04 -15.50 -15.41
N ARG A 21 -4.12 -15.01 -14.57
CA ARG A 21 -3.50 -13.69 -14.76
C ARG A 21 -2.59 -13.68 -15.98
N LEU A 22 -1.83 -14.76 -16.20
CA LEU A 22 -1.01 -14.90 -17.39
C LEU A 22 -1.86 -14.92 -18.67
N ALA A 23 -2.97 -15.66 -18.67
CA ALA A 23 -3.90 -15.70 -19.80
C ALA A 23 -4.48 -14.30 -20.10
N ALA A 24 -4.92 -13.57 -19.08
CA ALA A 24 -5.43 -12.20 -19.21
C ALA A 24 -4.35 -11.23 -19.74
N PHE A 25 -3.10 -11.36 -19.27
CA PHE A 25 -1.96 -10.61 -19.79
C PHE A 25 -1.74 -10.90 -21.27
N LYS A 26 -1.66 -12.17 -21.66
CA LYS A 26 -1.46 -12.60 -23.05
C LYS A 26 -2.54 -12.07 -23.99
N GLU A 27 -3.80 -12.12 -23.56
CA GLU A 27 -4.93 -11.55 -24.33
C GLU A 27 -4.76 -10.04 -24.52
N THR A 28 -4.41 -9.32 -23.45
CA THR A 28 -4.23 -7.87 -23.48
C THR A 28 -3.06 -7.47 -24.38
N VAL A 29 -1.92 -8.16 -24.28
CA VAL A 29 -0.77 -7.95 -25.16
C VAL A 29 -1.14 -8.22 -26.62
N GLY A 30 -1.92 -9.28 -26.89
CA GLY A 30 -2.42 -9.54 -28.25
C GLY A 30 -3.21 -8.37 -28.83
N LYS A 31 -4.12 -7.79 -28.04
CA LYS A 31 -4.89 -6.60 -28.43
C LYS A 31 -3.98 -5.37 -28.66
N LEU A 32 -2.96 -5.18 -27.82
CA LEU A 32 -2.00 -4.09 -27.96
C LEU A 32 -1.17 -4.20 -29.24
N VAL A 33 -0.61 -5.38 -29.50
CA VAL A 33 0.16 -5.65 -30.72
C VAL A 33 -0.71 -5.47 -31.97
N GLN A 34 -1.96 -5.94 -31.94
CA GLN A 34 -2.88 -5.76 -33.06
C GLN A 34 -3.19 -4.27 -33.33
N ARG A 35 -3.44 -3.47 -32.28
CA ARG A 35 -3.64 -2.02 -32.41
C ARG A 35 -2.40 -1.31 -32.95
N ALA A 36 -1.22 -1.66 -32.43
CA ALA A 36 0.04 -1.11 -32.90
C ALA A 36 0.24 -1.34 -34.41
N LYS A 37 0.00 -2.58 -34.88
CA LYS A 37 0.08 -2.92 -36.30
C LYS A 37 -0.91 -2.10 -37.13
N LEU A 38 -2.15 -1.94 -36.68
CA LEU A 38 -3.15 -1.12 -37.38
C LEU A 38 -2.72 0.35 -37.52
N ASN A 39 -2.03 0.90 -36.52
CA ASN A 39 -1.54 2.28 -36.54
C ASN A 39 -0.31 2.50 -37.43
N GLU A 40 0.49 1.45 -37.70
CA GLU A 40 1.63 1.50 -38.62
C GLU A 40 1.23 1.42 -40.10
N PHE A 41 -0.01 1.04 -40.42
CA PHE A 41 -0.56 1.05 -41.78
C PHE A 41 -1.57 2.20 -41.96
N PRO A 42 -1.14 3.42 -42.37
CA PRO A 42 -2.03 4.59 -42.52
C PRO A 42 -3.12 4.46 -43.61
N ASN A 43 -3.16 3.32 -44.34
CA ASN A 43 -4.21 2.99 -45.30
C ASN A 43 -5.34 2.12 -44.69
N ALA A 44 -5.32 1.84 -43.40
CA ALA A 44 -6.50 1.29 -42.72
C ALA A 44 -7.63 2.34 -42.79
N PRO A 45 -8.85 1.98 -43.24
CA PRO A 45 -9.94 2.93 -43.33
C PRO A 45 -10.20 3.51 -41.93
N ALA A 46 -10.09 4.83 -41.81
CA ALA A 46 -10.52 5.55 -40.61
C ALA A 46 -11.92 5.06 -40.22
N ALA A 47 -12.13 4.74 -38.94
CA ALA A 47 -13.40 4.17 -38.50
C ALA A 47 -14.58 5.13 -38.77
N TYR A 48 -14.28 6.41 -38.94
CA TYR A 48 -15.20 7.46 -39.35
C TYR A 48 -14.44 8.66 -39.97
N LEU A 49 -15.13 9.43 -40.82
CA LEU A 49 -14.62 10.66 -41.42
C LEU A 49 -14.24 11.67 -40.31
N GLY A 50 -12.94 11.96 -40.17
CA GLY A 50 -12.40 12.96 -39.23
C GLY A 50 -11.32 12.45 -38.26
N GLU A 51 -11.02 11.15 -38.25
CA GLU A 51 -9.97 10.59 -37.41
C GLU A 51 -8.57 11.05 -37.88
N LYS A 52 -7.94 11.94 -37.11
CA LYS A 52 -6.55 12.35 -37.35
C LYS A 52 -5.61 11.25 -36.84
N ILE A 53 -5.06 10.45 -37.75
CA ILE A 53 -3.90 9.58 -37.46
C ILE A 53 -2.68 10.49 -37.35
N ALA A 54 -2.39 10.97 -36.13
CA ALA A 54 -1.19 11.76 -35.86
C ALA A 54 0.03 10.84 -35.72
N PRO A 55 1.23 11.24 -36.19
CA PRO A 55 2.46 10.50 -35.94
C PRO A 55 2.65 10.32 -34.43
N THR A 56 3.00 9.10 -34.02
CA THR A 56 3.16 8.67 -32.62
C THR A 56 4.42 9.30 -32.00
N LEU A 57 4.34 10.57 -31.61
CA LEU A 57 5.31 11.22 -30.72
C LEU A 57 5.53 10.37 -29.45
N GLU A 58 6.71 10.46 -28.82
CA GLU A 58 7.10 9.70 -27.62
C GLU A 58 6.00 9.68 -26.53
N HIS A 59 5.40 10.83 -26.27
CA HIS A 59 4.28 10.98 -25.33
C HIS A 59 3.05 10.13 -25.68
N ASN A 60 2.76 9.97 -26.97
CA ASN A 60 1.65 9.15 -27.45
C ASN A 60 1.96 7.65 -27.30
N VAL A 61 3.20 7.21 -27.52
CA VAL A 61 3.62 5.81 -27.30
C VAL A 61 3.52 5.42 -25.83
N ARG A 62 3.97 6.30 -24.94
CA ARG A 62 3.85 6.13 -23.48
C ARG A 62 2.41 5.88 -23.07
N LYS A 63 1.50 6.78 -23.45
CA LYS A 63 0.08 6.68 -23.08
C LYS A 63 -0.69 5.56 -23.77
N THR A 64 -0.42 5.31 -25.05
CA THR A 64 -1.25 4.39 -25.85
C THR A 64 -0.78 2.94 -25.79
N PHE A 65 0.50 2.70 -25.51
CA PHE A 65 1.08 1.36 -25.50
C PHE A 65 1.72 1.01 -24.15
N ILE A 66 2.71 1.78 -23.70
CA ILE A 66 3.53 1.42 -22.52
C ILE A 66 2.69 1.41 -21.24
N ASP A 67 1.84 2.42 -21.02
CA ASP A 67 0.94 2.49 -19.86
C ASP A 67 0.01 1.28 -19.82
N GLN A 68 -0.51 0.86 -20.98
CA GLN A 68 -1.41 -0.29 -21.06
C GLN A 68 -0.65 -1.60 -20.82
N LEU A 69 0.58 -1.72 -21.31
CA LEU A 69 1.46 -2.86 -21.04
C LEU A 69 1.78 -2.97 -19.54
N LEU A 70 2.18 -1.87 -18.89
CA LEU A 70 2.48 -1.84 -17.46
C LEU A 70 1.23 -2.18 -16.62
N ARG A 71 0.05 -1.64 -16.98
CA ARG A 71 -1.21 -2.00 -16.33
C ARG A 71 -1.54 -3.49 -16.50
N ALA A 72 -1.32 -4.06 -17.69
CA ALA A 72 -1.51 -5.49 -17.94
C ALA A 72 -0.54 -6.37 -17.13
N LEU A 73 0.67 -5.87 -16.86
CA LEU A 73 1.66 -6.49 -15.96
C LEU A 73 1.29 -6.35 -14.47
N GLY A 74 0.18 -5.68 -14.14
CA GLY A 74 -0.33 -5.51 -12.78
C GLY A 74 0.23 -4.28 -12.05
N TRP A 75 0.91 -3.38 -12.75
CA TRP A 75 1.39 -2.13 -12.16
C TRP A 75 0.27 -1.08 -12.10
N ASN A 76 0.05 -0.52 -10.91
CA ASN A 76 -0.83 0.63 -10.74
C ASN A 76 -0.04 1.92 -10.96
N LEU A 77 -0.26 2.59 -12.10
CA LEU A 77 0.50 3.80 -12.47
C LEU A 77 0.27 5.00 -11.54
N GLU A 78 -0.87 5.04 -10.85
CA GLU A 78 -1.21 6.13 -9.93
C GLU A 78 -0.52 5.99 -8.57
N ARG A 79 -0.06 4.77 -8.21
CA ARG A 79 0.41 4.44 -6.86
C ARG A 79 1.74 3.71 -6.81
N ALA A 80 1.85 2.61 -7.55
CA ALA A 80 2.97 1.67 -7.49
C ALA A 80 4.09 2.01 -8.48
N VAL A 81 3.83 2.91 -9.42
CA VAL A 81 4.84 3.46 -10.33
C VAL A 81 4.99 4.94 -10.05
N ALA A 82 6.21 5.46 -10.18
CA ALA A 82 6.54 6.88 -10.27
C ALA A 82 6.95 7.21 -11.71
N GLU A 83 6.15 8.01 -12.40
CA GLU A 83 6.42 8.57 -13.73
C GLU A 83 7.30 9.80 -13.57
N GLU A 84 8.27 9.98 -14.47
CA GLU A 84 9.22 11.09 -14.42
C GLU A 84 9.91 11.23 -13.06
N ALA A 85 10.27 10.08 -12.46
CA ALA A 85 10.83 10.07 -11.12
C ALA A 85 12.18 10.79 -11.10
N ARG A 86 12.26 11.87 -10.31
CA ARG A 86 13.50 12.63 -10.11
C ARG A 86 14.43 11.85 -9.21
N LEU A 87 15.62 11.52 -9.74
CA LEU A 87 16.64 10.87 -8.94
C LEU A 87 17.42 11.88 -8.07
N GLN A 88 17.65 13.12 -8.48
CA GLN A 88 18.46 14.07 -7.71
C GLN A 88 17.79 15.44 -7.62
N ALA A 89 17.89 16.10 -6.46
CA ALA A 89 17.28 17.42 -6.23
C ALA A 89 17.90 18.53 -7.12
N GLU A 90 19.15 18.35 -7.56
CA GLU A 90 19.91 19.36 -8.32
C GLU A 90 20.15 18.99 -9.80
N ASN A 91 19.88 17.74 -10.24
CA ASN A 91 20.09 17.31 -11.64
C ASN A 91 18.81 16.80 -12.31
N THR A 92 18.65 17.13 -13.60
CA THR A 92 17.55 16.77 -14.53
C THR A 92 17.57 15.31 -15.01
N LEU A 93 17.87 14.35 -14.14
CA LEU A 93 17.74 12.93 -14.47
C LEU A 93 16.32 12.47 -14.11
N PHE A 94 15.49 12.30 -15.14
CA PHE A 94 14.11 11.84 -15.04
C PHE A 94 14.04 10.40 -15.53
N LEU A 95 13.57 9.51 -14.65
CA LEU A 95 13.23 8.14 -15.02
C LEU A 95 11.81 8.09 -15.58
N ASP A 96 11.62 7.37 -16.67
CA ASP A 96 10.29 7.34 -17.28
C ASP A 96 9.25 6.65 -16.41
N TYR A 97 9.60 5.50 -15.83
CA TYR A 97 8.78 4.78 -14.87
C TYR A 97 9.66 4.07 -13.83
N LEU A 98 9.37 4.30 -12.55
CA LEU A 98 9.97 3.60 -11.42
C LEU A 98 8.87 2.84 -10.65
N GLY A 99 8.83 1.53 -10.83
CA GLY A 99 7.97 0.63 -10.05
C GLY A 99 8.57 0.32 -8.69
N VAL A 100 7.80 0.57 -7.62
CA VAL A 100 8.21 0.34 -6.23
C VAL A 100 7.28 -0.64 -5.52
N HIS A 101 7.82 -1.36 -4.53
CA HIS A 101 6.98 -2.05 -3.57
C HIS A 101 6.20 -1.00 -2.75
N LEU A 102 4.88 -1.10 -2.70
CA LEU A 102 4.03 -0.07 -2.07
C LEU A 102 4.33 0.12 -0.57
N GLU A 103 4.62 -0.97 0.13
CA GLU A 103 4.88 -0.96 1.58
C GLU A 103 6.33 -0.60 1.91
N GLU A 104 7.30 -1.32 1.34
CA GLU A 104 8.74 -1.15 1.61
C GLU A 104 9.39 0.02 0.83
N ARG A 105 8.73 0.55 -0.21
CA ARG A 105 9.26 1.57 -1.13
C ARG A 105 10.59 1.19 -1.78
N THR A 106 10.89 -0.10 -1.83
CA THR A 106 12.05 -0.65 -2.51
C THR A 106 11.80 -0.63 -4.02
N PRO A 107 12.80 -0.21 -4.83
CA PRO A 107 12.67 -0.20 -6.27
C PRO A 107 12.66 -1.62 -6.82
N HIS A 108 11.59 -1.99 -7.53
CA HIS A 108 11.42 -3.33 -8.12
C HIS A 108 11.61 -3.30 -9.63
N LEU A 109 11.16 -2.24 -10.29
CA LEU A 109 11.23 -2.09 -11.74
C LEU A 109 11.70 -0.68 -12.11
N LEU A 110 12.68 -0.60 -12.98
CA LEU A 110 12.93 0.60 -13.79
C LEU A 110 12.47 0.31 -15.21
N PHE A 111 11.69 1.19 -15.79
CA PHE A 111 11.23 1.07 -17.17
C PHE A 111 11.46 2.38 -17.92
N GLU A 112 12.31 2.34 -18.94
CA GLU A 112 12.64 3.46 -19.81
C GLU A 112 11.84 3.37 -21.11
N ALA A 113 11.20 4.48 -21.50
CA ALA A 113 10.45 4.58 -22.75
C ALA A 113 11.29 5.24 -23.84
N LYS A 114 11.01 4.88 -25.09
CA LYS A 114 11.56 5.52 -26.28
C LYS A 114 10.44 5.78 -27.28
N ALA A 115 10.67 6.72 -28.20
CA ALA A 115 9.75 6.99 -29.29
C ALA A 115 9.60 5.78 -30.22
N TRP A 116 8.45 5.66 -30.89
CA TRP A 116 8.05 4.47 -31.64
C TRP A 116 9.05 4.10 -32.74
N GLU A 117 9.55 5.12 -33.44
CA GLU A 117 10.44 5.02 -34.59
C GLU A 117 11.90 4.66 -34.24
N LYS A 118 12.21 4.58 -32.94
CA LYS A 118 13.58 4.31 -32.49
C LYS A 118 14.00 2.88 -32.82
N PRO A 119 15.19 2.67 -33.41
CA PRO A 119 15.60 1.38 -33.90
C PRO A 119 15.92 0.41 -32.76
N PRO A 120 15.73 -0.91 -32.97
CA PRO A 120 16.20 -1.93 -32.02
C PRO A 120 17.73 -1.93 -31.91
N PRO A 121 18.32 -2.64 -30.92
CA PRO A 121 19.76 -2.78 -30.80
C PRO A 121 20.37 -3.33 -32.09
N ARG A 122 21.32 -2.60 -32.69
CA ARG A 122 21.98 -2.98 -33.95
C ARG A 122 23.48 -2.71 -33.90
N ALA A 123 24.23 -3.53 -34.61
CA ALA A 123 25.67 -3.39 -34.76
C ALA A 123 26.03 -2.05 -35.42
N LYS A 124 27.13 -1.45 -34.97
CA LYS A 124 27.70 -0.22 -35.55
C LYS A 124 28.33 -0.46 -36.93
N SER A 125 28.85 -1.66 -37.16
CA SER A 125 29.62 -2.02 -38.34
C SER A 125 29.09 -3.31 -38.99
N ALA A 126 29.34 -3.49 -40.29
CA ALA A 126 28.98 -4.72 -41.00
C ALA A 126 29.76 -5.94 -40.48
N SER A 127 30.98 -5.76 -39.96
CA SER A 127 31.77 -6.84 -39.36
C SER A 127 31.16 -7.40 -38.07
N ASP A 128 30.36 -6.60 -37.37
CA ASP A 128 29.68 -6.99 -36.12
C ASP A 128 28.22 -7.44 -36.36
N SER A 129 27.76 -7.45 -37.61
CA SER A 129 26.36 -7.73 -37.97
C SER A 129 25.90 -9.17 -37.67
N SER A 130 26.84 -10.10 -37.46
CA SER A 130 26.56 -11.48 -37.07
C SER A 130 26.38 -11.68 -35.57
N ILE A 131 26.67 -10.67 -34.75
CA ILE A 131 26.53 -10.73 -33.29
C ILE A 131 25.05 -10.53 -32.93
N LEU A 132 24.54 -11.40 -32.07
CA LEU A 132 23.16 -11.30 -31.56
C LEU A 132 22.97 -10.03 -30.70
N ALA A 133 21.75 -9.49 -30.68
CA ALA A 133 21.46 -8.22 -30.01
C ALA A 133 21.77 -8.20 -28.51
N ASP A 134 21.49 -9.31 -27.80
CA ASP A 134 21.84 -9.51 -26.40
C ASP A 134 23.36 -9.44 -26.16
N GLN A 135 24.14 -10.07 -27.04
CA GLN A 135 25.60 -10.05 -26.99
C GLN A 135 26.18 -8.67 -27.36
N LEU A 136 25.57 -7.97 -28.32
CA LEU A 136 25.95 -6.59 -28.66
C LEU A 136 25.77 -5.66 -27.45
N ILE A 137 24.63 -5.77 -26.74
CA ILE A 137 24.37 -4.98 -25.54
C ILE A 137 25.36 -5.35 -24.43
N ALA A 138 25.56 -6.64 -24.15
CA ALA A 138 26.48 -7.10 -23.11
C ALA A 138 27.91 -6.58 -23.34
N LYS A 139 28.45 -6.74 -24.56
CA LYS A 139 29.78 -6.24 -24.93
C LYS A 139 29.86 -4.72 -24.82
N SER A 140 28.81 -4.00 -25.19
CA SER A 140 28.77 -2.54 -25.08
C SER A 140 28.78 -2.09 -23.63
N LEU A 141 28.03 -2.75 -22.74
CA LEU A 141 28.07 -2.50 -21.30
C LEU A 141 29.44 -2.80 -20.70
N ASP A 142 30.13 -3.86 -21.13
CA ASP A 142 31.51 -4.13 -20.72
C ASP A 142 32.46 -3.00 -21.13
N CYS A 143 32.30 -2.46 -22.35
CA CYS A 143 33.07 -1.32 -22.82
C CYS A 143 32.80 -0.06 -21.98
N LEU A 144 31.53 0.21 -21.65
CA LEU A 144 31.14 1.33 -20.79
C LEU A 144 31.70 1.19 -19.36
N LYS A 145 31.63 0.00 -18.76
CA LYS A 145 32.24 -0.29 -17.46
C LYS A 145 33.76 -0.12 -17.48
N ALA A 146 34.40 -0.48 -18.58
CA ALA A 146 35.83 -0.29 -18.81
C ALA A 146 36.20 1.16 -19.20
N LYS A 147 35.24 2.09 -19.23
CA LYS A 147 35.41 3.50 -19.64
C LYS A 147 35.95 3.67 -21.05
N ARG A 148 35.52 2.81 -21.98
CA ARG A 148 35.85 2.83 -23.42
C ARG A 148 34.59 2.84 -24.29
N PRO A 149 33.71 3.85 -24.18
CA PRO A 149 32.45 3.90 -24.94
C PRO A 149 32.64 3.84 -26.46
N GLU A 150 33.77 4.34 -26.98
CA GLU A 150 34.11 4.34 -28.40
C GLU A 150 34.28 2.95 -29.01
N ASP A 151 34.65 1.97 -28.16
CA ASP A 151 34.86 0.57 -28.52
C ASP A 151 33.54 -0.24 -28.55
N ALA A 152 32.42 0.36 -28.16
CA ALA A 152 31.13 -0.32 -28.13
C ALA A 152 30.72 -0.75 -29.57
N PRO A 153 30.40 -2.04 -29.80
CA PRO A 153 30.04 -2.55 -31.13
C PRO A 153 28.60 -2.20 -31.55
N ILE A 154 27.87 -1.42 -30.76
CA ILE A 154 26.48 -1.03 -31.00
C ILE A 154 26.38 0.41 -31.55
N LEU A 155 25.26 0.76 -32.17
CA LEU A 155 24.99 2.14 -32.62
C LEU A 155 25.28 3.17 -31.52
N ALA A 156 25.80 4.33 -31.90
CA ALA A 156 26.18 5.39 -30.97
C ALA A 156 25.01 5.85 -30.09
N GLU A 157 23.82 6.00 -30.67
CA GLU A 157 22.59 6.34 -29.94
C GLU A 157 22.26 5.32 -28.83
N TRP A 158 22.44 4.02 -29.10
CA TRP A 158 22.27 2.97 -28.11
C TRP A 158 23.35 3.02 -27.02
N THR A 159 24.58 3.38 -27.37
CA THR A 159 25.68 3.56 -26.41
C THR A 159 25.34 4.65 -25.40
N GLU A 160 24.78 5.77 -25.87
CA GLU A 160 24.30 6.86 -25.01
C GLU A 160 23.15 6.42 -24.09
N TRP A 161 22.19 5.65 -24.62
CA TRP A 161 21.10 5.11 -23.80
C TRP A 161 21.62 4.18 -22.71
N LEU A 162 22.48 3.23 -23.06
CA LEU A 162 23.07 2.30 -22.10
C LEU A 162 23.88 3.03 -21.01
N GLN A 163 24.62 4.09 -21.36
CA GLN A 163 25.30 4.92 -20.37
C GLN A 163 24.31 5.57 -19.39
N LYS A 164 23.21 6.14 -19.88
CA LYS A 164 22.15 6.68 -19.00
C LYS A 164 21.58 5.61 -18.07
N LEU A 165 21.37 4.39 -18.56
CA LEU A 165 20.88 3.29 -17.73
C LEU A 165 21.86 2.92 -16.61
N VAL A 166 23.17 2.89 -16.91
CA VAL A 166 24.22 2.70 -15.91
C VAL A 166 24.12 3.77 -14.82
N ASP A 167 24.02 5.04 -15.23
CA ASP A 167 23.95 6.18 -14.31
C ASP A 167 22.71 6.10 -13.41
N TYR A 168 21.55 5.71 -13.97
CA TYR A 168 20.30 5.53 -13.23
C TYR A 168 20.43 4.46 -12.14
N VAL A 169 20.90 3.27 -12.49
CA VAL A 169 20.99 2.14 -11.54
C VAL A 169 22.00 2.44 -10.44
N GLN A 170 23.15 3.03 -10.78
CA GLN A 170 24.18 3.38 -9.80
C GLN A 170 23.72 4.51 -8.87
N THR A 171 23.05 5.53 -9.40
CA THR A 171 22.50 6.64 -8.61
C THR A 171 21.42 6.14 -7.65
N LEU A 172 20.49 5.33 -8.14
CA LEU A 172 19.43 4.74 -7.32
C LEU A 172 20.00 3.88 -6.18
N LYS A 173 20.99 3.05 -6.47
CA LYS A 173 21.69 2.26 -5.43
C LYS A 173 22.37 3.15 -4.40
N LYS A 174 23.07 4.20 -4.83
CA LYS A 174 23.76 5.14 -3.94
C LYS A 174 22.79 5.86 -3.00
N GLN A 175 21.59 6.19 -3.47
CA GLN A 175 20.61 6.97 -2.72
C GLN A 175 19.71 6.12 -1.82
N SER A 176 19.21 4.99 -2.34
CA SER A 176 18.26 4.14 -1.62
C SER A 176 18.94 3.04 -0.81
N GLY A 177 20.20 2.71 -1.10
CA GLY A 177 20.87 1.50 -0.59
C GLY A 177 20.34 0.19 -1.19
N ALA A 178 19.22 0.23 -1.90
CA ALA A 178 18.58 -0.90 -2.55
C ALA A 178 19.00 -1.01 -4.02
N ILE A 179 18.92 -2.22 -4.55
CA ILE A 179 19.17 -2.49 -5.97
C ILE A 179 17.83 -2.81 -6.62
N VAL A 180 17.60 -2.23 -7.81
CA VAL A 180 16.41 -2.53 -8.59
C VAL A 180 16.35 -4.01 -8.97
N GLY A 181 15.19 -4.64 -8.82
CA GLY A 181 14.99 -6.04 -9.19
C GLY A 181 15.11 -6.30 -10.70
N LYS A 182 14.57 -5.41 -11.53
CA LYS A 182 14.62 -5.50 -13.01
C LYS A 182 14.75 -4.13 -13.65
N PHE A 183 15.37 -4.11 -14.84
CA PHE A 183 15.38 -2.95 -15.71
C PHE A 183 14.81 -3.35 -17.08
N ALA A 184 13.92 -2.54 -17.64
CA ALA A 184 13.46 -2.68 -19.02
C ALA A 184 13.57 -1.35 -19.79
N ILE A 185 13.82 -1.43 -21.09
CA ILE A 185 13.75 -0.30 -22.02
C ILE A 185 12.97 -0.72 -23.26
N SER A 186 12.07 0.13 -23.74
CA SER A 186 11.20 -0.20 -24.88
C SER A 186 10.76 1.02 -25.69
N SER A 187 10.66 0.84 -27.01
CA SER A 187 9.96 1.76 -27.92
C SER A 187 8.51 1.34 -28.21
N GLY A 188 8.05 0.23 -27.65
CA GLY A 188 6.84 -0.48 -28.09
C GLY A 188 7.10 -1.48 -29.21
N GLN A 189 7.88 -1.11 -30.24
CA GLN A 189 8.29 -2.03 -31.33
C GLN A 189 9.29 -3.10 -30.87
N TRP A 190 10.11 -2.79 -29.87
CA TRP A 190 11.04 -3.70 -29.24
C TRP A 190 11.09 -3.49 -27.73
N LEU A 191 11.53 -4.52 -27.01
CA LEU A 191 11.65 -4.55 -25.56
C LEU A 191 12.96 -5.24 -25.20
N VAL A 192 13.80 -4.56 -24.42
CA VAL A 192 15.00 -5.12 -23.81
C VAL A 192 14.78 -5.23 -22.31
N ILE A 193 14.99 -6.41 -21.74
CA ILE A 193 14.85 -6.69 -20.30
C ILE A 193 16.19 -7.15 -19.76
N PHE A 194 16.71 -6.45 -18.75
CA PHE A 194 17.84 -6.86 -17.95
C PHE A 194 17.31 -7.61 -16.73
N THR A 195 17.50 -8.93 -16.73
CA THR A 195 16.98 -9.82 -15.68
C THR A 195 17.85 -9.82 -14.43
N ASP A 196 19.11 -9.41 -14.56
CA ASP A 196 20.04 -9.18 -13.45
C ASP A 196 20.72 -7.80 -13.60
N PRO A 197 20.12 -6.74 -13.04
CA PRO A 197 20.70 -5.40 -13.07
C PRO A 197 22.04 -5.28 -12.33
N VAL A 198 22.37 -6.19 -11.40
CA VAL A 198 23.66 -6.19 -10.71
C VAL A 198 24.75 -6.58 -11.69
N ASP A 199 24.58 -7.72 -12.36
CA ASP A 199 25.50 -8.19 -13.38
C ASP A 199 25.64 -7.17 -14.53
N ALA A 200 24.52 -6.61 -15.00
CA ALA A 200 24.52 -5.67 -16.12
C ALA A 200 25.19 -4.32 -15.83
N PHE A 201 24.95 -3.71 -14.65
CA PHE A 201 25.28 -2.28 -14.43
C PHE A 201 26.21 -2.00 -13.25
N ILE A 202 26.38 -2.93 -12.32
CA ILE A 202 27.08 -2.69 -11.05
C ILE A 202 28.35 -3.51 -10.94
N ALA A 203 28.28 -4.81 -11.22
CA ALA A 203 29.36 -5.72 -10.93
C ALA A 203 30.55 -5.52 -11.89
N ALA A 204 31.76 -5.76 -11.38
CA ALA A 204 33.01 -5.53 -12.11
C ALA A 204 33.38 -6.66 -13.09
N ASN A 205 32.65 -7.78 -13.06
CA ASN A 205 32.80 -8.87 -14.02
C ASN A 205 32.17 -8.51 -15.37
N GLY A 206 32.54 -9.30 -16.39
CA GLY A 206 31.92 -9.22 -17.71
C GLY A 206 30.42 -9.50 -17.65
N VAL A 207 29.65 -8.74 -18.42
CA VAL A 207 28.18 -8.83 -18.48
C VAL A 207 27.77 -10.12 -19.18
N ASN A 208 26.89 -10.89 -18.54
CA ASN A 208 26.38 -12.12 -19.12
C ASN A 208 25.18 -11.83 -20.03
N ALA A 209 25.37 -12.01 -21.34
CA ALA A 209 24.32 -11.83 -22.34
C ALA A 209 23.04 -12.64 -22.05
N ARG A 210 23.13 -13.79 -21.36
CA ARG A 210 21.95 -14.60 -20.97
C ARG A 210 21.01 -13.87 -20.00
N ASN A 211 21.49 -12.83 -19.32
CA ASN A 211 20.70 -11.98 -18.43
C ASN A 211 20.03 -10.81 -19.19
N ILE A 212 20.11 -10.78 -20.52
CA ILE A 212 19.55 -9.74 -21.38
C ILE A 212 18.59 -10.39 -22.36
N LEU A 213 17.30 -10.08 -22.24
CA LEU A 213 16.28 -10.53 -23.18
C LEU A 213 15.99 -9.40 -24.17
N VAL A 214 16.07 -9.69 -25.46
CA VAL A 214 15.71 -8.75 -26.53
C VAL A 214 14.55 -9.33 -27.32
N LEU A 215 13.45 -8.59 -27.38
CA LEU A 215 12.20 -9.03 -28.00
C LEU A 215 11.71 -7.97 -28.99
N GLU A 216 11.32 -8.41 -30.16
CA GLU A 216 10.56 -7.58 -31.12
C GLU A 216 9.05 -7.78 -30.90
N ILE A 217 8.25 -6.79 -31.32
CA ILE A 217 6.81 -6.75 -31.08
C ILE A 217 6.06 -8.00 -31.57
N ASP A 218 6.52 -8.60 -32.67
CA ASP A 218 5.96 -9.84 -33.22
C ASP A 218 6.10 -11.04 -32.28
N HIS A 219 7.08 -10.99 -31.38
CA HIS A 219 7.31 -12.04 -30.39
C HIS A 219 6.57 -11.81 -29.08
N TYR A 220 5.97 -10.65 -28.82
CA TYR A 220 5.38 -10.33 -27.51
C TYR A 220 4.27 -11.30 -27.08
N VAL A 221 3.40 -11.71 -28.02
CA VAL A 221 2.31 -12.64 -27.74
C VAL A 221 2.85 -14.06 -27.52
N ALA A 222 3.81 -14.49 -28.34
CA ALA A 222 4.42 -15.81 -28.22
C ALA A 222 5.28 -15.94 -26.94
N GLN A 223 5.90 -14.84 -26.52
CA GLN A 223 6.80 -14.75 -25.37
C GLN A 223 6.14 -14.11 -24.14
N SER A 224 4.81 -14.03 -24.09
CA SER A 224 4.08 -13.39 -22.99
C SER A 224 4.44 -13.99 -21.64
N ASP A 225 4.66 -15.31 -21.56
CA ASP A 225 5.05 -16.01 -20.33
C ASP A 225 6.40 -15.50 -19.80
N HIS A 226 7.38 -15.30 -20.69
CA HIS A 226 8.69 -14.75 -20.32
C HIS A 226 8.60 -13.27 -19.92
N ILE A 227 7.84 -12.45 -20.66
CA ILE A 227 7.66 -11.03 -20.33
C ILE A 227 6.97 -10.89 -18.96
N TYR A 228 5.89 -11.65 -18.74
CA TYR A 228 5.13 -11.62 -17.49
C TYR A 228 5.98 -12.12 -16.30
N GLY A 229 6.72 -13.21 -16.50
CA GLY A 229 7.63 -13.78 -15.52
C GLY A 229 8.73 -12.81 -15.09
N GLN A 230 9.20 -11.96 -16.00
CA GLN A 230 10.26 -10.99 -15.69
C GLN A 230 9.73 -9.64 -15.19
N LEU A 231 8.60 -9.13 -15.66
CA LEU A 231 8.21 -7.73 -15.44
C LEU A 231 6.93 -7.54 -14.62
N SER A 232 6.16 -8.61 -14.36
CA SER A 232 4.89 -8.43 -13.66
C SER A 232 5.11 -8.01 -12.21
N HIS A 233 4.27 -7.08 -11.74
CA HIS A 233 4.31 -6.63 -10.35
C HIS A 233 4.18 -7.82 -9.38
N PHE A 234 3.43 -8.85 -9.74
CA PHE A 234 3.23 -10.03 -8.89
C PHE A 234 4.41 -11.00 -8.81
N GLN A 235 5.30 -10.98 -9.80
CA GLN A 235 6.53 -11.79 -9.78
C GLN A 235 7.67 -11.02 -9.11
N LEU A 236 7.66 -9.70 -9.23
CA LEU A 236 8.67 -8.82 -8.66
C LEU A 236 8.40 -8.42 -7.21
N SER A 237 7.13 -8.35 -6.81
CA SER A 237 6.73 -8.16 -5.42
C SER A 237 6.40 -9.50 -4.80
N ASP A 238 6.93 -9.78 -3.61
CA ASP A 238 6.48 -10.88 -2.74
C ASP A 238 5.01 -10.68 -2.39
N HIS A 239 4.10 -11.00 -3.30
CA HIS A 239 2.68 -10.73 -3.13
C HIS A 239 2.12 -11.67 -2.08
N ILE A 240 2.01 -11.17 -0.86
CA ILE A 240 1.31 -11.84 0.23
C ILE A 240 -0.20 -11.64 -0.01
N PRO A 241 -0.98 -12.71 -0.19
CA PRO A 241 -2.43 -12.59 -0.33
C PRO A 241 -3.04 -11.90 0.90
N PHE A 242 -4.07 -11.10 0.68
CA PHE A 242 -4.74 -10.36 1.74
C PHE A 242 -6.27 -10.52 1.65
N PRO A 243 -6.96 -10.81 2.77
CA PRO A 243 -6.40 -11.40 3.98
C PRO A 243 -5.95 -12.87 3.75
N LEU A 244 -5.05 -13.36 4.58
CA LEU A 244 -4.70 -14.78 4.65
C LEU A 244 -5.75 -15.55 5.45
N ARG A 245 -6.04 -16.78 5.05
CA ARG A 245 -6.85 -17.72 5.85
C ARG A 245 -6.00 -18.41 6.91
N PRO A 246 -6.59 -18.86 8.03
CA PRO A 246 -5.85 -19.63 9.04
C PRO A 246 -5.10 -20.83 8.48
N SER A 247 -5.66 -21.51 7.48
CA SER A 247 -5.01 -22.65 6.80
C SER A 247 -3.68 -22.30 6.11
N GLN A 248 -3.41 -21.02 5.86
CA GLN A 248 -2.21 -20.55 5.18
C GLN A 248 -1.09 -20.12 6.16
N ILE A 249 -1.33 -20.16 7.48
CA ILE A 249 -0.39 -19.59 8.46
C ILE A 249 0.99 -20.23 8.41
N THR A 250 1.09 -21.56 8.30
CA THR A 250 2.38 -22.25 8.28
C THR A 250 3.19 -21.97 7.01
N THR A 251 2.52 -21.61 5.91
CA THR A 251 3.16 -21.22 4.65
C THR A 251 3.79 -19.83 4.74
N TYR A 252 3.08 -18.86 5.34
CA TYR A 252 3.49 -17.45 5.31
C TYR A 252 4.14 -16.94 6.60
N ALA A 253 3.83 -17.55 7.74
CA ALA A 253 4.40 -17.26 9.06
C ALA A 253 4.66 -18.55 9.86
N PRO A 254 5.72 -19.31 9.51
CA PRO A 254 6.19 -20.40 10.36
C PRO A 254 6.46 -19.90 11.79
N ALA A 255 6.16 -20.70 12.81
CA ALA A 255 6.20 -20.29 14.22
C ALA A 255 7.50 -19.57 14.63
N LYS A 256 8.66 -20.06 14.15
CA LYS A 256 9.99 -19.49 14.41
C LYS A 256 10.21 -18.07 13.86
N THR A 257 9.37 -17.65 12.91
CA THR A 257 9.49 -16.35 12.24
C THR A 257 8.58 -15.30 12.85
N ILE A 258 7.64 -15.69 13.72
CA ILE A 258 6.68 -14.78 14.34
C ILE A 258 7.38 -14.01 15.46
N ARG A 259 7.22 -12.68 15.43
CA ARG A 259 7.75 -11.76 16.43
C ARG A 259 6.66 -11.31 17.39
N HIS A 260 5.53 -10.88 16.84
CA HIS A 260 4.37 -10.40 17.59
C HIS A 260 3.07 -10.87 16.95
N ILE A 261 2.04 -11.07 17.77
CA ILE A 261 0.67 -11.39 17.34
C ILE A 261 -0.25 -10.37 17.99
N PHE A 262 -1.09 -9.71 17.21
CA PHE A 262 -2.03 -8.70 17.69
C PHE A 262 -3.45 -9.08 17.28
N ARG A 263 -4.42 -8.85 18.15
CA ARG A 263 -5.83 -8.85 17.73
C ARG A 263 -6.08 -7.65 16.83
N ALA A 264 -6.96 -7.86 15.87
CA ALA A 264 -7.36 -6.85 14.93
C ALA A 264 -8.82 -7.04 14.51
N LEU A 265 -9.34 -6.04 13.80
CA LEU A 265 -10.62 -6.08 13.14
C LEU A 265 -10.44 -5.65 11.69
N LEU A 266 -11.07 -6.38 10.77
CA LEU A 266 -11.42 -5.80 9.48
C LEU A 266 -12.74 -5.07 9.67
N VAL A 267 -12.73 -3.77 9.45
CA VAL A 267 -13.89 -2.90 9.63
C VAL A 267 -14.36 -2.43 8.27
N ARG A 268 -15.64 -2.63 7.98
CA ARG A 268 -16.29 -2.05 6.81
C ARG A 268 -17.34 -1.05 7.28
N TRP A 269 -17.19 0.18 6.81
CA TRP A 269 -18.18 1.24 6.98
C TRP A 269 -19.03 1.31 5.71
N GLU A 270 -20.36 1.36 5.85
CA GLU A 270 -21.24 1.55 4.69
C GLU A 270 -22.39 2.49 5.01
N SER A 271 -22.81 3.24 4.00
CA SER A 271 -24.06 3.99 3.99
C SER A 271 -25.18 3.05 3.53
N SER A 272 -26.11 2.74 4.42
CA SER A 272 -27.27 1.90 4.13
C SER A 272 -28.53 2.75 4.00
N GLY A 273 -29.41 2.40 3.06
CA GLY A 273 -30.61 3.17 2.74
C GLY A 273 -30.63 3.58 1.27
N SER A 274 -31.62 4.39 0.88
CA SER A 274 -31.76 4.86 -0.50
C SER A 274 -31.61 6.37 -0.55
N PRO A 275 -30.46 6.93 -0.98
CA PRO A 275 -30.24 8.37 -1.01
C PRO A 275 -31.31 9.17 -1.76
N THR A 276 -32.03 8.51 -2.68
CA THR A 276 -33.06 9.12 -3.53
C THR A 276 -34.49 8.92 -3.00
N LEU A 277 -34.74 7.96 -2.11
CA LEU A 277 -36.09 7.57 -1.71
C LEU A 277 -36.32 7.54 -0.19
N LEU A 278 -35.27 7.39 0.62
CA LEU A 278 -35.34 7.16 2.06
C LEU A 278 -34.13 7.78 2.78
N ASP A 279 -34.18 7.81 4.11
CA ASP A 279 -33.02 8.21 4.91
C ASP A 279 -31.86 7.20 4.75
N THR A 280 -30.64 7.72 4.90
CA THR A 280 -29.42 6.91 4.91
C THR A 280 -28.83 6.88 6.30
N PHE A 281 -28.38 5.70 6.72
CA PHE A 281 -27.82 5.47 8.05
C PHE A 281 -26.49 4.73 7.92
N PRO A 282 -25.50 5.06 8.77
CA PRO A 282 -24.24 4.35 8.78
C PRO A 282 -24.44 2.92 9.29
N ARG A 283 -23.64 1.98 8.79
CA ARG A 283 -23.43 0.64 9.36
C ARG A 283 -21.94 0.38 9.50
N ILE A 284 -21.55 -0.15 10.66
CA ILE A 284 -20.17 -0.57 10.93
C ILE A 284 -20.18 -2.09 11.07
N LEU A 285 -19.57 -2.78 10.12
CA LEU A 285 -19.43 -4.24 10.10
C LEU A 285 -18.02 -4.60 10.58
N LEU A 286 -17.95 -5.54 11.50
CA LEU A 286 -16.71 -6.03 12.09
C LEU A 286 -16.50 -7.49 11.73
N TYR A 287 -15.32 -7.79 11.19
CA TYR A 287 -14.85 -9.16 11.00
C TYR A 287 -13.64 -9.38 11.91
N PRO A 288 -13.57 -10.50 12.65
CA PRO A 288 -12.42 -10.82 13.47
C PRO A 288 -11.18 -10.97 12.59
N ALA A 289 -10.08 -10.36 13.02
CA ALA A 289 -8.79 -10.49 12.36
C ALA A 289 -7.65 -10.65 13.37
N VAL A 290 -6.52 -11.16 12.89
CA VAL A 290 -5.27 -11.22 13.64
C VAL A 290 -4.16 -10.67 12.75
N VAL A 291 -3.36 -9.77 13.29
CA VAL A 291 -2.16 -9.27 12.61
C VAL A 291 -0.94 -9.94 13.21
N ILE A 292 -0.13 -10.55 12.37
CA ILE A 292 1.14 -11.17 12.75
C ILE A 292 2.28 -10.34 12.19
N GLU A 293 3.16 -9.87 13.07
CA GLU A 293 4.44 -9.28 12.69
C GLU A 293 5.49 -10.38 12.65
N ARG A 294 6.16 -10.53 11.50
CA ARG A 294 7.29 -11.44 11.34
C ARG A 294 8.61 -10.79 11.75
N SER A 295 9.62 -11.61 11.96
CA SER A 295 11.00 -11.22 12.28
C SER A 295 11.66 -10.34 11.21
N ASP A 296 11.23 -10.45 9.95
CA ASP A 296 11.60 -9.57 8.84
C ASP A 296 10.72 -8.31 8.75
N THR A 297 9.94 -8.01 9.80
CA THR A 297 9.03 -6.86 9.93
C THR A 297 7.81 -6.84 9.00
N LYS A 298 7.62 -7.89 8.18
CA LYS A 298 6.41 -8.00 7.35
C LYS A 298 5.17 -8.21 8.22
N LEU A 299 4.10 -7.49 7.89
CA LEU A 299 2.81 -7.58 8.55
C LEU A 299 1.86 -8.47 7.74
N LEU A 300 1.37 -9.54 8.37
CA LEU A 300 0.41 -10.45 7.77
C LEU A 300 -0.94 -10.29 8.45
N VAL A 301 -2.01 -10.19 7.67
CA VAL A 301 -3.37 -10.09 8.20
C VAL A 301 -4.10 -11.39 7.94
N PHE A 302 -4.56 -12.04 9.01
CA PHE A 302 -5.35 -13.26 8.96
C PHE A 302 -6.80 -12.96 9.29
N ALA A 303 -7.71 -13.48 8.48
CA ALA A 303 -9.14 -13.44 8.71
C ALA A 303 -9.82 -14.67 8.08
N GLU A 304 -10.96 -15.07 8.61
CA GLU A 304 -11.69 -16.25 8.15
C GLU A 304 -13.13 -15.87 7.81
N GLY A 305 -13.47 -15.91 6.51
CA GLY A 305 -14.77 -15.45 6.03
C GLY A 305 -15.94 -16.29 6.58
N SER A 306 -15.71 -17.55 6.92
CA SER A 306 -16.73 -18.42 7.52
C SER A 306 -17.11 -18.04 8.96
N LEU A 307 -16.32 -17.20 9.64
CA LEU A 307 -16.70 -16.63 10.94
C LEU A 307 -17.77 -15.53 10.82
N GLY A 308 -18.06 -15.07 9.60
CA GLY A 308 -19.04 -14.02 9.35
C GLY A 308 -18.59 -12.65 9.83
N HIS A 309 -19.56 -11.74 9.95
CA HIS A 309 -19.38 -10.41 10.52
C HIS A 309 -20.39 -10.18 11.63
N SER A 310 -20.06 -9.28 12.55
CA SER A 310 -21.02 -8.71 13.48
C SER A 310 -21.23 -7.22 13.16
N VAL A 311 -22.45 -6.75 13.34
CA VAL A 311 -22.83 -5.34 13.08
C VAL A 311 -22.82 -4.63 14.42
N VAL A 312 -22.07 -3.53 14.53
CA VAL A 312 -22.07 -2.70 15.74
C VAL A 312 -23.52 -2.25 16.01
N PRO A 313 -24.07 -2.40 17.22
CA PRO A 313 -25.42 -1.96 17.50
C PRO A 313 -25.48 -0.44 17.69
N VAL A 314 -26.55 0.17 17.18
CA VAL A 314 -26.82 1.62 17.38
C VAL A 314 -27.14 1.92 18.85
N LYS A 315 -27.82 0.97 19.51
CA LYS A 315 -28.22 1.03 20.91
C LYS A 315 -27.06 0.61 21.81
N VAL A 316 -26.71 1.46 22.76
CA VAL A 316 -25.58 1.20 23.68
C VAL A 316 -25.90 0.01 24.61
N GLU A 317 -27.18 -0.20 24.90
CA GLU A 317 -27.63 -1.30 25.78
C GLU A 317 -27.28 -2.67 25.19
N ASP A 318 -27.26 -2.78 23.86
CA ASP A 318 -26.94 -4.01 23.13
C ASP A 318 -25.41 -4.19 22.95
N LEU A 319 -24.60 -3.17 23.27
CA LEU A 319 -23.16 -3.18 23.01
C LEU A 319 -22.41 -4.24 23.84
N SER A 320 -22.85 -4.50 25.07
CA SER A 320 -22.23 -5.53 25.92
C SER A 320 -22.32 -6.91 25.28
N THR A 321 -23.52 -7.31 24.87
CA THR A 321 -23.77 -8.58 24.16
C THR A 321 -22.97 -8.65 22.86
N HIS A 322 -22.99 -7.57 22.07
CA HIS A 322 -22.22 -7.50 20.83
C HIS A 322 -20.70 -7.69 21.06
N ARG A 323 -20.15 -7.08 22.11
CA ARG A 323 -18.72 -7.22 22.44
C ARG A 323 -18.36 -8.66 22.83
N GLU A 324 -19.26 -9.36 23.52
CA GLU A 324 -19.08 -10.79 23.83
C GLU A 324 -19.07 -11.64 22.55
N GLU A 325 -19.96 -11.37 21.59
CA GLU A 325 -19.97 -12.05 20.29
C GLU A 325 -18.67 -11.83 19.50
N VAL A 326 -18.18 -10.59 19.46
CA VAL A 326 -16.92 -10.23 18.80
C VAL A 326 -15.73 -10.88 19.52
N GLN A 327 -15.76 -10.92 20.86
CA GLN A 327 -14.74 -11.60 21.66
C GLN A 327 -14.70 -13.10 21.35
N LEU A 328 -15.84 -13.79 21.38
CA LEU A 328 -15.92 -15.22 21.05
C LEU A 328 -15.38 -15.51 19.64
N SER A 329 -15.73 -14.67 18.67
CA SER A 329 -15.26 -14.79 17.28
C SER A 329 -13.75 -14.55 17.15
N SER A 330 -13.22 -13.57 17.89
CA SER A 330 -11.78 -13.28 17.97
C SER A 330 -10.99 -14.43 18.61
N GLU A 331 -11.49 -14.98 19.73
CA GLU A 331 -10.87 -16.12 20.40
C GLU A 331 -10.88 -17.37 19.53
N ARG A 332 -11.97 -17.62 18.79
CA ARG A 332 -12.05 -18.73 17.85
C ARG A 332 -11.00 -18.62 16.74
N LEU A 333 -10.87 -17.44 16.12
CA LEU A 333 -9.86 -17.21 15.08
C LEU A 333 -8.43 -17.41 15.62
N TYR A 334 -8.13 -16.80 16.77
CA TYR A 334 -6.82 -16.92 17.39
C TYR A 334 -6.50 -18.37 17.83
N GLY A 335 -7.49 -19.09 18.37
CA GLY A 335 -7.39 -20.51 18.70
C GLY A 335 -7.09 -21.38 17.48
N GLU A 336 -7.71 -21.09 16.32
CA GLU A 336 -7.41 -21.81 15.08
C GLU A 336 -5.97 -21.55 14.60
N LEU A 337 -5.51 -20.30 14.64
CA LEU A 337 -4.15 -19.94 14.23
C LEU A 337 -3.10 -20.61 15.14
N THR A 338 -3.27 -20.54 16.46
CA THR A 338 -2.34 -21.12 17.44
C THR A 338 -2.31 -22.64 17.38
N SER A 339 -3.47 -23.29 17.20
CA SER A 339 -3.56 -24.74 17.00
C SER A 339 -2.75 -25.19 15.77
N ARG A 340 -2.84 -24.46 14.66
CA ARG A 340 -2.08 -24.76 13.43
C ARG A 340 -0.58 -24.50 13.54
N LEU A 341 -0.18 -23.53 14.37
CA LEU A 341 1.24 -23.27 14.66
C LEU A 341 1.87 -24.35 15.54
N GLY A 342 1.06 -25.15 16.24
CA GLY A 342 1.55 -26.14 17.22
C GLY A 342 2.21 -25.51 18.44
N GLN A 343 2.10 -24.19 18.61
CA GLN A 343 2.66 -23.42 19.70
C GLN A 343 1.71 -22.28 20.08
N HIS A 344 1.51 -22.09 21.38
CA HIS A 344 0.73 -20.99 21.90
C HIS A 344 1.63 -19.77 22.12
N GLN A 345 1.42 -18.69 21.37
CA GLN A 345 2.13 -17.42 21.54
C GLN A 345 1.16 -16.35 22.00
N SER A 346 1.40 -15.71 23.14
CA SER A 346 0.51 -14.68 23.69
C SER A 346 0.29 -13.51 22.72
N VAL A 347 -0.93 -12.97 22.74
CA VAL A 347 -1.24 -11.70 22.08
C VAL A 347 -0.38 -10.59 22.69
N SER A 348 0.13 -9.71 21.85
CA SER A 348 1.00 -8.59 22.20
C SER A 348 0.17 -7.33 22.49
N PRO A 349 0.61 -6.49 23.43
CA PRO A 349 -0.06 -5.22 23.74
C PRO A 349 -0.01 -4.28 22.55
N LEU A 350 -0.99 -3.37 22.45
CA LEU A 350 -1.06 -2.41 21.35
C LEU A 350 0.21 -1.54 21.24
N THR A 351 0.84 -1.21 22.37
CA THR A 351 2.08 -0.43 22.44
C THR A 351 3.29 -1.12 21.80
N ALA A 352 3.25 -2.44 21.62
CA ALA A 352 4.32 -3.17 20.92
C ALA A 352 4.20 -3.11 19.39
N PHE A 353 3.05 -2.69 18.86
CA PHE A 353 2.85 -2.59 17.41
C PHE A 353 3.56 -1.35 16.86
N ARG A 354 4.43 -1.58 15.87
CA ARG A 354 5.26 -0.53 15.24
C ARG A 354 4.50 0.36 14.25
N GLY A 355 3.25 0.02 13.97
CA GLY A 355 2.40 0.73 13.03
C GLY A 355 2.45 0.13 11.64
N PHE A 356 1.37 0.32 10.88
CA PHE A 356 1.37 0.09 9.45
C PHE A 356 2.29 1.11 8.76
N PRO A 357 3.00 0.70 7.70
CA PRO A 357 3.79 1.63 6.91
C PRO A 357 2.88 2.70 6.29
N PRO A 358 3.30 3.98 6.29
CA PRO A 358 2.48 5.06 5.75
C PRO A 358 2.26 4.88 4.25
N ILE A 359 1.01 5.02 3.80
CA ILE A 359 0.68 5.06 2.38
C ILE A 359 0.96 6.49 1.88
N VAL A 360 2.16 6.73 1.33
CA VAL A 360 2.48 8.03 0.72
C VAL A 360 1.80 8.12 -0.66
N LEU A 361 0.70 8.86 -0.75
CA LEU A 361 0.06 9.19 -2.03
C LEU A 361 0.97 10.17 -2.82
N ARG A 362 1.06 9.99 -4.15
CA ARG A 362 1.86 10.89 -5.03
C ARG A 362 1.38 12.35 -4.90
N GLY A 363 2.34 13.27 -4.81
CA GLY A 363 2.14 14.72 -4.78
C GLY A 363 3.19 15.48 -3.96
N SER A 364 3.81 14.83 -2.97
CA SER A 364 4.95 15.41 -2.26
C SER A 364 6.21 15.32 -3.13
N VAL A 365 6.83 16.46 -3.38
CA VAL A 365 8.11 16.67 -4.09
C VAL A 365 9.32 16.02 -3.37
N SER A 366 9.08 15.03 -2.53
CA SER A 366 10.08 14.40 -1.67
C SER A 366 10.56 13.11 -2.30
N SER A 367 11.87 13.08 -2.59
CA SER A 367 12.78 11.94 -2.64
C SER A 367 12.15 10.54 -2.75
N VAL A 368 12.69 9.73 -3.68
CA VAL A 368 12.43 8.28 -3.87
C VAL A 368 12.48 7.45 -2.57
N VAL A 369 12.97 8.03 -1.48
CA VAL A 369 13.05 7.46 -0.14
C VAL A 369 12.13 8.25 0.80
N PRO A 370 11.15 7.62 1.46
CA PRO A 370 10.42 8.24 2.57
C PRO A 370 11.43 8.66 3.65
N LYS A 371 11.19 9.80 4.32
CA LYS A 371 11.84 10.04 5.62
C LYS A 371 11.55 8.84 6.52
N ASN A 372 12.61 8.23 7.05
CA ASN A 372 12.52 7.08 7.94
C ASN A 372 11.57 7.36 9.09
N THR A 373 10.67 6.40 9.33
CA THR A 373 9.70 6.28 10.43
C THR A 373 8.68 7.42 10.52
N PRO A 374 7.37 7.15 10.41
CA PRO A 374 6.38 8.14 10.83
C PRO A 374 6.64 8.49 12.31
N ASP A 375 6.50 9.77 12.67
CA ASP A 375 6.67 10.27 14.05
C ASP A 375 5.75 9.54 15.05
N ARG A 376 4.74 8.81 14.54
CA ARG A 376 3.77 8.03 15.32
C ARG A 376 3.36 6.74 14.57
N PRO A 377 3.29 5.59 15.26
CA PRO A 377 2.74 4.34 14.70
C PRO A 377 1.30 4.52 14.21
N SER A 378 1.00 4.06 13.00
CA SER A 378 -0.39 3.99 12.50
C SER A 378 -1.04 2.65 12.86
N TYR A 379 -2.12 2.65 13.62
CA TYR A 379 -2.84 1.42 14.00
C TYR A 379 -4.00 1.07 13.07
N VAL A 380 -4.29 1.94 12.09
CA VAL A 380 -5.37 1.78 11.13
C VAL A 380 -4.79 1.85 9.72
N LYS A 381 -5.07 0.82 8.92
CA LYS A 381 -4.71 0.76 7.49
C LYS A 381 -5.99 0.72 6.67
N THR A 382 -6.17 1.68 5.76
CA THR A 382 -7.20 1.58 4.73
C THR A 382 -6.80 0.52 3.71
N ILE A 383 -7.76 -0.30 3.28
CA ILE A 383 -7.52 -1.32 2.26
C ILE A 383 -7.49 -0.62 0.90
N ASP A 384 -6.34 -0.73 0.21
CA ASP A 384 -6.18 -0.19 -1.13
C ASP A 384 -7.27 -0.75 -2.05
N GLU A 385 -7.95 0.13 -2.80
CA GLU A 385 -9.16 -0.12 -3.64
C GLU A 385 -10.52 -0.06 -2.92
N ARG A 386 -10.56 -0.08 -1.58
CA ARG A 386 -11.81 -0.05 -0.80
C ARG A 386 -11.72 0.97 0.33
N PRO A 387 -11.97 2.26 0.06
CA PRO A 387 -11.74 3.35 1.01
C PRO A 387 -12.62 3.29 2.27
N SER A 388 -13.68 2.47 2.25
CA SER A 388 -14.55 2.23 3.40
C SER A 388 -14.20 0.95 4.17
N GLU A 389 -13.13 0.25 3.80
CA GLU A 389 -12.62 -0.94 4.50
C GLU A 389 -11.27 -0.65 5.15
N PHE A 390 -11.14 -1.06 6.41
CA PHE A 390 -10.00 -0.77 7.26
C PHE A 390 -9.51 -2.03 7.98
N VAL A 391 -8.20 -2.17 8.16
CA VAL A 391 -7.60 -3.06 9.16
C VAL A 391 -7.29 -2.22 10.39
N ILE A 392 -7.81 -2.63 11.55
CA ILE A 392 -7.59 -1.93 12.81
C ILE A 392 -6.90 -2.88 13.78
N VAL A 393 -5.70 -2.54 14.21
CA VAL A 393 -4.97 -3.32 15.22
C VAL A 393 -5.38 -2.85 16.60
N THR A 394 -5.96 -3.74 17.40
CA THR A 394 -6.48 -3.44 18.74
C THR A 394 -5.58 -4.00 19.85
N GLY A 395 -4.51 -4.70 19.49
CA GLY A 395 -3.54 -5.25 20.44
C GLY A 395 -4.14 -6.40 21.22
N GLU A 396 -4.32 -6.22 22.53
CA GLU A 396 -4.95 -7.20 23.42
C GLU A 396 -6.49 -7.11 23.42
N HIS A 397 -7.05 -5.96 23.03
CA HIS A 397 -8.49 -5.78 22.99
C HIS A 397 -9.09 -6.52 21.79
N THR A 398 -10.27 -7.11 21.96
CA THR A 398 -11.04 -7.76 20.88
C THR A 398 -11.88 -6.76 20.08
N HIS A 399 -12.13 -5.57 20.63
CA HIS A 399 -12.95 -4.52 20.04
C HIS A 399 -12.33 -3.14 20.24
N PHE A 400 -12.57 -2.22 19.30
CA PHE A 400 -12.17 -0.81 19.43
C PHE A 400 -13.06 0.01 20.40
N LEU A 401 -14.21 -0.53 20.83
CA LEU A 401 -15.17 0.09 21.73
C LEU A 401 -15.07 -0.58 23.11
N LEU A 402 -15.13 0.22 24.16
CA LEU A 402 -15.18 -0.24 25.54
C LEU A 402 -16.64 -0.34 26.01
N ALA A 403 -16.94 -1.28 26.92
CA ALA A 403 -18.32 -1.58 27.38
C ALA A 403 -19.00 -0.39 28.06
N SER A 404 -18.26 0.31 28.92
CA SER A 404 -18.72 1.51 29.58
C SER A 404 -17.49 2.38 29.81
N SER A 405 -17.65 3.69 29.63
CA SER A 405 -16.70 4.61 30.23
C SER A 405 -17.10 4.76 31.70
N ASP A 406 -16.14 4.79 32.61
CA ASP A 406 -16.33 5.26 34.01
C ASP A 406 -16.69 6.77 34.05
N PHE A 407 -17.19 7.29 32.93
CA PHE A 407 -17.28 8.67 32.54
C PHE A 407 -18.64 8.97 31.93
N SER A 408 -19.67 8.20 32.31
CA SER A 408 -21.06 8.35 31.88
C SER A 408 -21.60 9.78 32.05
N HIS A 409 -21.12 10.51 33.05
CA HIS A 409 -21.53 11.87 33.40
C HIS A 409 -20.75 13.00 32.69
N CYS A 410 -20.03 12.69 31.61
CA CYS A 410 -19.41 13.71 30.79
C CYS A 410 -20.45 14.65 30.17
N PRO A 411 -20.37 15.98 30.36
CA PRO A 411 -21.23 16.91 29.60
C PRO A 411 -20.97 16.84 28.10
N GLY A 412 -19.77 16.38 27.70
CA GLY A 412 -19.40 16.10 26.32
C GLY A 412 -20.31 15.10 25.61
N HIS A 413 -20.97 14.19 26.33
CA HIS A 413 -21.85 13.18 25.72
C HIS A 413 -23.14 13.77 25.17
N ASP A 414 -23.54 14.95 25.64
CA ASP A 414 -24.78 15.61 25.24
C ASP A 414 -24.49 17.00 24.65
N TRP A 415 -25.03 17.23 23.44
CA TRP A 415 -24.86 18.48 22.73
C TRP A 415 -25.49 19.66 23.48
N MET A 416 -26.66 19.48 24.10
CA MET A 416 -27.33 20.55 24.84
C MET A 416 -26.55 20.94 26.10
N ALA A 417 -25.97 19.96 26.79
CA ALA A 417 -25.06 20.22 27.91
C ALA A 417 -23.82 21.00 27.46
N CYS A 418 -23.19 20.60 26.34
CA CYS A 418 -22.08 21.37 25.75
C CYS A 418 -22.50 22.78 25.33
N HIS A 419 -23.70 22.94 24.78
CA HIS A 419 -24.24 24.23 24.35
C HIS A 419 -24.45 25.17 25.53
N ALA A 420 -24.99 24.67 26.64
CA ALA A 420 -25.13 25.44 27.87
C ALA A 420 -23.78 25.95 28.41
N MET A 421 -22.69 25.25 28.10
CA MET A 421 -21.32 25.64 28.46
C MET A 421 -20.60 26.48 27.38
N GLY A 422 -21.22 26.69 26.21
CA GLY A 422 -20.56 27.33 25.06
C GLY A 422 -19.40 26.53 24.47
N LYS A 423 -19.41 25.20 24.64
CA LYS A 423 -18.36 24.26 24.21
C LYS A 423 -18.85 23.21 23.20
N GLN A 424 -20.02 23.41 22.61
CA GLN A 424 -20.60 22.54 21.59
C GLN A 424 -19.83 22.61 20.26
N VAL A 425 -19.79 21.48 19.56
CA VAL A 425 -19.42 21.44 18.14
C VAL A 425 -20.30 22.37 17.33
N ARG A 426 -19.75 22.93 16.25
CA ARG A 426 -20.47 23.88 15.38
C ARG A 426 -21.67 23.26 14.66
N ALA A 427 -21.66 21.95 14.45
CA ALA A 427 -22.78 21.22 13.87
C ALA A 427 -23.95 21.12 14.85
N PRO A 428 -25.20 21.03 14.36
CA PRO A 428 -26.36 20.77 15.21
C PRO A 428 -26.26 19.41 15.92
N ALA A 429 -27.08 19.22 16.96
CA ALA A 429 -27.14 17.96 17.69
C ALA A 429 -27.43 16.78 16.75
N ILE A 430 -26.63 15.72 16.87
CA ILE A 430 -26.83 14.46 16.14
C ILE A 430 -27.93 13.67 16.84
N LEU A 431 -29.17 13.83 16.39
CA LEU A 431 -30.34 13.16 16.98
C LEU A 431 -30.55 11.72 16.47
N ASN A 432 -30.06 11.44 15.26
CA ASN A 432 -30.04 10.12 14.63
C ASN A 432 -28.63 9.83 14.12
N SER A 433 -28.26 8.55 13.99
CA SER A 433 -26.99 8.18 13.38
C SER A 433 -26.88 8.78 11.97
N SER A 434 -25.71 9.29 11.63
CA SER A 434 -25.47 10.08 10.42
C SER A 434 -24.30 9.55 9.59
N VAL A 435 -24.47 9.61 8.27
CA VAL A 435 -23.42 9.32 7.29
C VAL A 435 -22.53 10.53 7.01
N ASP A 436 -23.08 11.74 7.19
CA ASP A 436 -22.37 13.01 7.06
C ASP A 436 -22.94 14.04 8.06
N PRO A 437 -22.20 14.40 9.13
CA PRO A 437 -20.90 13.85 9.48
C PRO A 437 -20.99 12.36 9.87
N LYS A 438 -19.88 11.63 9.74
CA LYS A 438 -19.80 10.20 10.13
C LYS A 438 -19.97 10.06 11.64
N SER A 439 -21.18 9.74 12.08
CA SER A 439 -21.52 9.62 13.50
C SER A 439 -22.48 8.46 13.71
N TYR A 440 -21.99 7.38 14.28
CA TYR A 440 -22.78 6.20 14.58
C TYR A 440 -23.61 6.38 15.86
N PHE A 441 -23.04 7.04 16.87
CA PHE A 441 -23.70 7.33 18.14
C PHE A 441 -24.29 8.75 18.16
N VAL A 442 -25.44 8.88 18.83
CA VAL A 442 -26.23 10.12 18.90
C VAL A 442 -25.95 10.91 20.18
N SER A 443 -26.30 12.19 20.18
CA SER A 443 -26.25 13.05 21.37
C SER A 443 -27.01 12.40 22.53
N GLY A 444 -26.41 12.43 23.72
CA GLY A 444 -26.92 11.78 24.93
C GLY A 444 -26.39 10.36 25.13
N SER A 445 -25.79 9.73 24.12
CA SER A 445 -25.12 8.43 24.25
C SER A 445 -23.79 8.55 24.98
N THR A 446 -23.45 7.58 25.83
CA THR A 446 -22.15 7.49 26.51
C THR A 446 -20.95 7.28 25.59
N HIS A 447 -21.21 6.98 24.31
CA HIS A 447 -20.20 6.79 23.28
C HIS A 447 -20.15 7.97 22.30
N HIS A 448 -20.96 9.00 22.50
CA HIS A 448 -20.96 10.22 21.70
C HIS A 448 -20.11 11.31 22.36
N CYS A 449 -19.56 12.24 21.58
CA CYS A 449 -18.87 13.43 22.07
C CYS A 449 -19.18 14.63 21.20
N ALA A 450 -19.80 15.66 21.77
CA ALA A 450 -20.18 16.92 21.15
C ALA A 450 -19.28 18.11 21.59
N HIS A 451 -18.17 17.87 22.27
CA HIS A 451 -17.29 18.92 22.78
C HIS A 451 -16.32 19.44 21.70
N ILE A 452 -16.38 20.74 21.35
CA ILE A 452 -15.62 21.31 20.21
C ILE A 452 -14.10 21.14 20.34
N GLU A 453 -13.52 21.43 21.51
CA GLU A 453 -12.07 21.30 21.69
C GLU A 453 -11.59 19.85 21.54
N MET A 454 -12.46 18.87 21.83
CA MET A 454 -12.14 17.46 21.57
C MET A 454 -12.14 17.14 20.09
N HIS A 455 -13.08 17.72 19.32
CA HIS A 455 -13.11 17.55 17.86
C HIS A 455 -11.88 18.17 17.19
N ASP A 456 -11.49 19.37 17.61
CA ASP A 456 -10.29 20.04 17.10
C ASP A 456 -9.03 19.20 17.37
N LEU A 457 -8.89 18.66 18.58
CA LEU A 457 -7.77 17.78 18.94
C LEU A 457 -7.78 16.43 18.21
N ARG A 458 -8.97 15.90 17.87
CA ARG A 458 -9.12 14.60 17.22
C ARG A 458 -8.66 14.61 15.77
N ALA A 459 -8.88 15.71 15.05
CA ALA A 459 -8.51 15.83 13.63
C ALA A 459 -7.04 15.51 13.35
N GLU A 460 -6.16 15.70 14.34
CA GLU A 460 -4.73 15.42 14.21
C GLU A 460 -4.30 14.10 14.87
N LYS A 461 -5.09 13.58 15.82
CA LYS A 461 -4.65 12.52 16.75
C LYS A 461 -5.47 11.24 16.69
N CYS A 462 -6.71 11.27 16.23
CA CYS A 462 -7.64 10.15 16.36
C CYS A 462 -7.55 9.17 15.20
N PHE A 463 -7.18 7.91 15.47
CA PHE A 463 -7.14 6.87 14.45
C PHE A 463 -8.52 6.41 13.94
N ILE A 464 -9.58 6.67 14.70
CA ILE A 464 -10.95 6.19 14.44
C ILE A 464 -11.79 7.20 13.67
N GLU A 465 -11.38 8.48 13.66
CA GLU A 465 -12.06 9.57 12.95
C GLU A 465 -12.43 9.24 11.49
N PRO A 466 -11.58 8.55 10.68
CA PRO A 466 -11.90 8.30 9.27
C PRO A 466 -13.24 7.59 9.01
N PHE A 467 -13.78 6.86 9.99
CA PHE A 467 -15.09 6.20 9.87
C PHE A 467 -16.04 6.48 11.04
N GLU A 468 -15.59 7.18 12.08
CA GLU A 468 -16.42 7.57 13.23
C GLU A 468 -15.86 8.85 13.90
N ALA A 469 -16.45 9.99 13.56
CA ALA A 469 -15.97 11.33 13.92
C ALA A 469 -16.46 11.81 15.31
N TYR A 470 -17.47 11.18 15.89
CA TYR A 470 -18.10 11.63 17.15
C TYR A 470 -17.90 10.67 18.32
N LEU A 471 -17.21 9.53 18.14
CA LEU A 471 -16.92 8.60 19.23
C LEU A 471 -16.20 9.24 20.44
N CYS A 472 -16.73 9.05 21.63
CA CYS A 472 -16.07 9.45 22.88
C CYS A 472 -14.71 8.77 23.03
N CYS A 473 -13.66 9.57 23.23
CA CYS A 473 -12.30 9.08 23.38
C CYS A 473 -12.08 8.20 24.62
N LYS A 474 -12.93 8.36 25.66
CA LYS A 474 -12.94 7.51 26.86
C LYS A 474 -13.65 6.17 26.66
N ALA A 475 -14.43 6.04 25.59
CA ALA A 475 -15.10 4.80 25.22
C ALA A 475 -14.35 4.01 24.13
N CYS A 476 -13.10 4.41 23.83
CA CYS A 476 -12.30 3.87 22.74
C CYS A 476 -11.03 3.18 23.25
N ALA A 477 -10.75 1.98 22.71
CA ALA A 477 -9.54 1.21 23.05
C ALA A 477 -8.22 1.93 22.68
N PHE A 478 -8.28 2.93 21.80
CA PHE A 478 -7.12 3.72 21.38
C PHE A 478 -6.81 4.89 22.31
N GLN A 479 -7.56 5.07 23.41
CA GLN A 479 -7.37 6.22 24.31
C GLN A 479 -5.92 6.41 24.73
N SER A 480 -5.25 5.34 25.15
CA SER A 480 -3.85 5.42 25.59
C SER A 480 -2.97 5.93 24.44
N VAL A 481 -2.98 5.28 23.28
CA VAL A 481 -2.10 5.65 22.14
C VAL A 481 -2.50 6.93 21.40
N CYS A 482 -3.73 7.42 21.58
CA CYS A 482 -4.18 8.72 21.08
C CYS A 482 -3.74 9.90 21.93
N TRP A 483 -3.60 9.68 23.24
CA TRP A 483 -3.45 10.76 24.20
C TRP A 483 -2.20 10.59 25.10
N SER A 484 -1.45 9.50 24.95
CA SER A 484 -0.17 9.27 25.64
C SER A 484 0.96 10.01 24.93
N THR A 485 1.13 11.27 25.25
CA THR A 485 2.38 12.00 25.03
C THR A 485 2.61 12.91 26.21
N SER A 486 3.85 12.92 26.71
CA SER A 486 4.34 13.91 27.67
C SER A 486 4.14 15.30 27.05
N GLY A 487 3.12 16.02 27.50
CA GLY A 487 2.71 17.32 26.92
C GLY A 487 1.37 17.35 26.18
N SER A 488 0.62 16.23 26.11
CA SER A 488 -0.77 16.31 25.66
C SER A 488 -1.62 17.08 26.69
N PRO A 489 -2.48 18.03 26.26
CA PRO A 489 -3.40 18.69 27.16
C PRO A 489 -4.25 17.62 27.86
N LEU A 490 -4.47 17.78 29.17
CA LEU A 490 -5.46 16.99 29.88
C LEU A 490 -6.76 17.05 29.08
N LEU A 491 -7.35 15.87 28.82
CA LEU A 491 -8.64 15.84 28.13
C LEU A 491 -9.60 16.76 28.91
N PRO A 492 -10.29 17.71 28.26
CA PRO A 492 -11.21 18.67 28.90
C PRO A 492 -12.36 17.97 29.65
N CYS A 493 -12.53 16.68 29.41
CA CYS A 493 -13.33 15.74 30.16
C CYS A 493 -12.78 15.54 31.60
N THR A 494 -13.06 16.46 32.53
CA THR A 494 -12.85 16.23 33.97
C THR A 494 -14.05 15.55 34.61
N VAL A 495 -13.81 14.60 35.53
CA VAL A 495 -14.85 13.94 36.34
C VAL A 495 -15.67 15.02 37.04
N ALA A 496 -17.01 14.92 37.00
CA ALA A 496 -17.90 15.85 37.69
C ALA A 496 -17.44 16.03 39.14
N ALA A 497 -17.28 17.28 39.58
CA ALA A 497 -16.97 17.60 40.95
C ALA A 497 -18.00 16.94 41.87
N THR A 498 -17.53 16.11 42.80
CA THR A 498 -18.35 15.60 43.89
C THR A 498 -18.93 16.81 44.63
N SER A 499 -20.25 16.97 44.54
CA SER A 499 -20.99 17.97 45.29
C SER A 499 -21.00 17.57 46.77
N ASP A 500 -19.93 17.88 47.50
CA ASP A 500 -19.99 18.04 48.95
C ASP A 500 -20.69 19.36 49.24
N ALA A 501 -22.02 19.35 49.14
CA ALA A 501 -22.85 20.34 49.78
C ALA A 501 -22.87 20.02 51.28
N GLY A 502 -21.90 20.60 52.01
CA GLY A 502 -21.93 20.65 53.46
C GLY A 502 -23.21 21.34 53.91
N GLU A 503 -24.11 20.55 54.49
CA GLU A 503 -25.36 20.96 55.11
C GLU A 503 -25.04 21.79 56.37
N SER A 504 -24.87 23.09 56.18
CA SER A 504 -24.79 24.09 57.24
C SER A 504 -26.18 24.28 57.86
N THR A 505 -26.47 23.54 58.92
CA THR A 505 -27.65 23.74 59.77
C THR A 505 -27.45 24.93 60.70
N ASP A 506 -27.83 26.12 60.25
CA ASP A 506 -28.03 27.26 61.15
C ASP A 506 -29.45 27.19 61.73
N ARG A 507 -29.54 26.72 62.98
CA ARG A 507 -30.74 26.80 63.81
C ARG A 507 -30.81 28.20 64.44
N LEU A 508 -31.73 29.02 63.95
CA LEU A 508 -32.27 30.18 64.65
C LEU A 508 -33.57 29.78 65.35
N VAL A 509 -33.62 29.80 66.68
CA VAL A 509 -34.80 30.19 67.50
C VAL A 509 -34.33 30.42 68.95
N PRO A 510 -35.05 31.24 69.75
CA PRO A 510 -35.20 32.70 69.72
C PRO A 510 -34.35 33.43 70.77
#